data_AF-A0A2K5XFU5-F1
#
_entry.id   AF-A0A2K5XFU5-F1
#
_cell.length_a   1.000
_cell.length_b   1.000
_cell.length_c   1.000
_cell.angle_alpha   90.00
_cell.angle_beta   90.00
_cell.angle_gamma   90.00
#
_symmetry.space_group_name_H-M   'P 1'
#
loop_
_entity.id
_entity.type
_entity.pdbx_description
1 polymer ?
#
loop_
_entity_poly.entity_id
_entity_poly.type
_entity_poly.pdbx_seq_one_letter_code
_entity_poly.pdbx_strand_id
1 'polypeptide(L)'
;MDRGDQVTPCATRNEKVFNCLYKNPEATFKLICFPWAGGGSVHFAKWGQDTHDSLEVHSLRLPGRESRIEEPFANDISQLVDEVVCALQPVIQDKQFAFFGHRYLISILKISGEFLLS
;
A
#
# COMPACT_ATOMS: atom_id res chain seq x y z
N MET A 1 3.92 -2.72 -36.62
CA MET A 1 3.14 -3.47 -35.62
C MET A 1 3.24 -2.71 -34.32
N ASP A 2 2.19 -1.97 -34.00
CA ASP A 2 2.09 -1.08 -32.85
C ASP A 2 1.89 -1.92 -31.58
N ARG A 3 2.90 -2.01 -30.72
CA ARG A 3 2.76 -2.66 -29.40
C ARG A 3 2.15 -1.62 -28.49
N GLY A 4 0.82 -1.60 -28.46
CA GLY A 4 0.05 -0.77 -27.54
C GLY A 4 0.49 -1.03 -26.11
N ASP A 5 1.04 0.02 -25.50
CA ASP A 5 1.23 0.17 -24.07
C ASP A 5 -0.18 0.06 -23.44
N GLN A 6 -0.52 -1.12 -22.93
CA GLN A 6 -1.72 -1.30 -22.14
C GLN A 6 -1.46 -0.70 -20.76
N VAL A 7 -1.48 0.63 -20.68
CA VAL A 7 -1.61 1.35 -19.42
C VAL A 7 -2.93 0.89 -18.82
N THR A 8 -2.84 -0.06 -17.90
CA THR A 8 -4.00 -0.59 -17.19
C THR A 8 -4.59 0.59 -16.39
N PRO A 9 -5.89 0.89 -16.51
CA PRO A 9 -6.49 1.98 -15.74
C PRO A 9 -6.25 1.74 -14.25
N CYS A 10 -5.83 2.79 -13.56
CA CYS A 10 -5.52 2.87 -12.12
C CYS A 10 -6.76 2.65 -11.21
N ALA A 11 -7.61 1.69 -11.57
CA ALA A 11 -8.92 1.44 -10.97
C ALA A 11 -8.88 0.35 -9.89
N THR A 12 -7.71 0.09 -9.29
CA THR A 12 -7.60 -0.88 -8.21
C THR A 12 -8.23 -0.31 -6.94
N ARG A 13 -9.27 -0.98 -6.43
CA ARG A 13 -9.94 -0.57 -5.19
C ARG A 13 -8.96 -0.65 -4.01
N ASN A 14 -8.67 0.48 -3.36
CA ASN A 14 -7.71 0.58 -2.26
C ASN A 14 -7.95 -0.47 -1.17
N GLU A 15 -9.22 -0.77 -0.85
CA GLU A 15 -9.59 -1.73 0.18
C GLU A 15 -9.20 -3.17 -0.14
N LYS A 16 -8.78 -3.47 -1.37
CA LYS A 16 -8.19 -4.76 -1.77
C LYS A 16 -6.69 -4.80 -1.44
N VAL A 17 -5.99 -3.70 -1.72
CA VAL A 17 -4.52 -3.59 -1.61
C VAL A 17 -4.09 -3.17 -0.20
N PHE A 18 -4.83 -2.30 0.47
CA PHE A 18 -4.54 -1.85 1.82
C PHE A 18 -5.57 -2.35 2.81
N ASN A 19 -5.07 -2.73 3.98
CA ASN A 19 -5.83 -3.10 5.15
C ASN A 19 -5.80 -1.98 6.19
N CYS A 20 -6.96 -1.39 6.44
CA CYS A 20 -7.17 -0.44 7.51
C CYS A 20 -8.27 -1.00 8.41
N LEU A 21 -7.89 -1.59 9.54
CA LEU A 21 -8.84 -2.22 10.47
C LEU A 21 -9.61 -1.19 11.31
N TYR A 22 -8.95 -0.07 11.63
CA TYR A 22 -9.49 1.01 12.45
C TYR A 22 -9.49 2.29 11.63
N LYS A 23 -10.57 2.52 10.88
CA LYS A 23 -10.73 3.74 10.08
C LYS A 23 -10.86 4.95 11.00
N ASN A 24 -10.11 5.99 10.70
CA ASN A 24 -10.16 7.25 11.43
C ASN A 24 -10.17 8.43 10.45
N PRO A 25 -11.37 8.89 10.03
CA PRO A 25 -11.53 10.01 9.11
C PRO A 25 -10.94 11.33 9.62
N GLU A 26 -10.74 11.49 10.93
CA GLU A 26 -10.21 12.71 11.55
C GLU A 26 -8.69 12.64 11.79
N ALA A 27 -8.06 11.49 11.58
CA ALA A 27 -6.62 11.32 11.75
C ALA A 27 -5.85 12.36 10.94
N THR A 28 -4.93 13.12 11.53
CA THR A 28 -4.13 14.13 10.81
C THR A 28 -2.96 13.48 10.05
N PHE A 29 -2.64 12.23 10.35
CA PHE A 29 -1.51 11.50 9.79
C PHE A 29 -1.88 10.07 9.36
N LYS A 30 -1.28 9.58 8.28
CA LYS A 30 -1.44 8.21 7.78
C LYS A 30 -0.13 7.44 7.80
N LEU A 31 -0.12 6.28 8.43
CA LEU A 31 1.03 5.38 8.40
C LEU A 31 0.77 4.26 7.39
N ILE A 32 1.62 4.19 6.37
CA ILE A 32 1.55 3.19 5.32
C ILE A 32 2.60 2.10 5.63
N CYS A 33 2.13 0.91 5.96
CA CYS A 33 2.97 -0.19 6.44
C CYS A 33 3.17 -1.27 5.38
N PHE A 34 4.44 -1.65 5.14
CA PHE A 34 4.84 -2.72 4.24
C PHE A 34 5.30 -3.95 5.04
N PRO A 35 4.48 -5.01 5.12
CA PRO A 35 4.90 -6.28 5.73
C PRO A 35 6.06 -6.89 4.96
N TRP A 36 6.83 -7.74 5.62
CA TRP A 36 7.89 -8.52 4.96
C TRP A 36 7.31 -9.45 3.89
N ALA A 37 8.16 -10.01 3.01
CA ALA A 37 7.74 -10.79 1.83
C ALA A 37 6.87 -12.05 2.13
N GLY A 38 6.76 -12.46 3.39
CA GLY A 38 5.86 -13.54 3.85
C GLY A 38 4.87 -13.12 4.93
N GLY A 39 4.79 -11.83 5.26
CA GLY A 39 3.94 -11.30 6.32
C GLY A 39 2.54 -10.96 5.84
N GLY A 40 1.57 -11.06 6.76
CA GLY A 40 0.22 -10.54 6.55
C GLY A 40 0.11 -9.07 6.93
N SER A 41 -0.85 -8.37 6.32
CA SER A 41 -1.15 -6.97 6.61
C SER A 41 -1.72 -6.77 8.03
N VAL A 42 -2.37 -7.79 8.58
CA VAL A 42 -3.07 -7.71 9.89
C VAL A 42 -2.13 -7.31 11.02
N HIS A 43 -0.85 -7.70 10.97
CA HIS A 43 0.11 -7.39 12.03
C HIS A 43 0.25 -5.88 12.26
N PHE A 44 0.41 -5.11 11.19
CA PHE A 44 0.48 -3.65 11.28
C PHE A 44 -0.89 -2.99 11.35
N ALA A 45 -1.91 -3.54 10.70
CA ALA A 45 -3.24 -2.93 10.73
C ALA A 45 -3.82 -2.88 12.16
N LYS A 46 -3.41 -3.80 13.04
CA LYS A 46 -3.74 -3.78 14.48
C LYS A 46 -3.18 -2.58 15.23
N TRP A 47 -2.10 -1.96 14.75
CA TRP A 47 -1.54 -0.78 15.41
C TRP A 47 -2.53 0.38 15.44
N GLY A 48 -3.49 0.43 14.51
CA GLY A 48 -4.58 1.41 14.52
C GLY A 48 -5.44 1.37 15.79
N GLN A 49 -5.39 0.29 16.58
CA GLN A 49 -6.12 0.17 17.85
C GLN A 49 -5.54 1.05 18.96
N ASP A 50 -4.22 1.15 19.03
CA ASP A 50 -3.50 1.77 20.16
C ASP A 50 -2.91 3.14 19.80
N THR A 51 -3.10 3.57 18.55
CA THR A 51 -2.58 4.84 18.06
C THR A 51 -3.52 5.99 18.39
N HIS A 52 -2.95 7.13 18.84
CA HIS A 52 -3.69 8.37 19.14
C HIS A 52 -4.68 8.73 18.03
N ASP A 53 -5.75 9.46 18.37
CA ASP A 53 -6.82 9.95 17.47
C ASP A 53 -6.31 10.71 16.22
N SER A 54 -5.02 11.03 16.15
CA SER A 54 -4.36 11.66 15.03
C SER A 54 -3.81 10.70 13.97
N LEU A 55 -3.83 9.38 14.17
CA LEU A 55 -3.14 8.42 13.30
C LEU A 55 -4.08 7.34 12.74
N GLU A 56 -3.99 7.14 11.42
CA GLU A 56 -4.67 6.05 10.71
C GLU A 56 -3.64 5.12 10.05
N VAL A 57 -3.75 3.80 10.28
CA VAL A 57 -2.78 2.82 9.79
C VAL A 57 -3.34 2.05 8.59
N HIS A 58 -2.59 2.04 7.49
CA HIS A 58 -2.88 1.32 6.26
C HIS A 58 -1.77 0.31 5.98
N SER A 59 -2.07 -0.98 6.03
CA SER A 59 -1.08 -2.03 5.85
C SER A 59 -1.25 -2.74 4.50
N LEU A 60 -0.17 -2.90 3.74
CA LEU A 60 -0.20 -3.51 2.41
C LEU A 60 -0.58 -5.01 2.48
N ARG A 61 -1.53 -5.43 1.66
CA ARG A 61 -1.88 -6.83 1.36
C ARG A 61 -1.23 -7.26 0.06
N LEU A 62 -0.30 -8.20 0.18
CA LEU A 62 0.37 -8.81 -0.96
C LEU A 62 -0.55 -9.82 -1.65
N PRO A 63 -0.46 -9.98 -2.99
CA PRO A 63 -1.07 -11.10 -3.72
C PRO A 63 -0.65 -12.45 -3.12
N GLY A 64 -1.54 -13.44 -3.14
CA GLY A 64 -1.31 -14.76 -2.56
C GLY A 64 -1.36 -14.79 -1.03
N ARG A 65 -1.93 -13.76 -0.38
CA ARG A 65 -2.07 -13.66 1.08
C ARG A 65 -3.44 -13.13 1.47
N GLU A 66 -3.92 -13.56 2.64
CA GLU A 66 -5.15 -13.05 3.26
C GLU A 66 -6.34 -13.07 2.29
N SER A 67 -7.05 -11.95 2.11
CA SER A 67 -8.17 -11.83 1.16
C SER A 67 -7.76 -11.95 -0.31
N ARG A 68 -6.44 -11.96 -0.61
CA ARG A 68 -5.86 -12.16 -1.94
C ARG A 68 -5.22 -13.54 -2.09
N ILE A 69 -5.56 -14.54 -1.26
CA ILE A 69 -4.93 -15.87 -1.25
C ILE A 69 -5.07 -16.62 -2.60
N GLU A 70 -6.17 -16.40 -3.31
CA GLU A 70 -6.44 -17.00 -4.63
C GLU A 70 -5.64 -16.32 -5.77
N GLU A 71 -5.03 -15.16 -5.51
CA GLU A 71 -4.21 -14.47 -6.50
C GLU A 71 -2.81 -15.09 -6.54
N PRO A 72 -2.21 -15.27 -7.72
CA PRO A 72 -0.84 -15.72 -7.82
C PRO A 72 0.10 -14.71 -7.11
N PHE A 73 1.20 -15.22 -6.55
CA PHE A 73 2.26 -14.34 -6.06
C PHE A 73 2.76 -13.43 -7.18
N ALA A 74 3.12 -12.19 -6.83
CA ALA A 74 3.66 -11.25 -7.79
C ALA A 74 4.95 -11.81 -8.40
N ASN A 75 4.92 -12.05 -9.71
CA ASN A 75 6.08 -12.52 -10.49
C ASN A 75 6.88 -11.36 -11.09
N ASP A 76 6.30 -10.16 -11.12
CA ASP A 76 6.92 -8.91 -11.53
C ASP A 76 6.73 -7.86 -10.43
N ILE A 77 7.84 -7.38 -9.88
CA ILE A 77 7.84 -6.38 -8.82
C ILE A 77 7.32 -5.03 -9.34
N SER A 78 7.57 -4.70 -10.61
CA SER A 78 7.16 -3.42 -11.21
C SER A 78 5.63 -3.32 -11.23
N GLN A 79 4.95 -4.38 -11.67
CA GLN A 79 3.49 -4.46 -11.67
C GLN A 79 2.90 -4.36 -10.27
N LEU A 80 3.54 -4.99 -9.27
CA LEU A 80 3.13 -4.86 -7.88
C LEU A 80 3.26 -3.41 -7.40
N VAL A 81 4.35 -2.73 -7.75
CA VAL A 81 4.54 -1.33 -7.39
C VAL A 81 3.49 -0.45 -8.05
N ASP A 82 3.22 -0.63 -9.34
CA ASP A 82 2.21 0.15 -10.04
C ASP A 82 0.82 -0.03 -9.40
N GLU A 83 0.45 -1.27 -9.04
CA GLU A 83 -0.79 -1.57 -8.32
C GLU A 83 -0.83 -0.84 -6.96
N VAL A 84 0.28 -0.88 -6.21
CA VAL A 84 0.40 -0.23 -4.89
C VAL A 84 0.32 1.28 -4.99
N VAL A 85 1.04 1.89 -5.93
CA VAL A 85 1.03 3.36 -6.16
C VAL A 85 -0.37 3.81 -6.55
N CYS A 86 -1.04 3.06 -7.44
CA CYS A 86 -2.41 3.34 -7.84
C CYS A 86 -3.40 3.29 -6.66
N ALA A 87 -3.30 2.26 -5.82
CA ALA A 87 -4.13 2.15 -4.64
C ALA A 87 -3.76 3.16 -3.54
N LEU A 88 -2.51 3.65 -3.53
CA LEU A 88 -2.00 4.56 -2.51
C LEU A 88 -2.41 6.00 -2.76
N GLN A 89 -2.42 6.44 -4.03
CA GLN A 89 -2.73 7.82 -4.42
C GLN A 89 -3.98 8.40 -3.72
N PRO A 90 -5.17 7.78 -3.80
CA PRO A 90 -6.36 8.23 -3.07
C PRO A 90 -6.27 8.12 -1.54
N VAL A 91 -5.38 7.28 -1.00
CA VAL A 91 -5.16 7.17 0.45
C VAL A 91 -4.36 8.36 0.97
N ILE A 92 -3.37 8.86 0.23
CA ILE A 92 -2.44 9.89 0.72
C ILE A 92 -2.78 11.32 0.26
N GLN A 93 -3.75 11.49 -0.63
CA GLN A 93 -4.01 12.76 -1.33
C GLN A 93 -4.25 13.97 -0.41
N ASP A 94 -4.85 13.79 0.76
CA ASP A 94 -5.35 14.90 1.58
C ASP A 94 -4.66 15.03 2.96
N LYS A 95 -3.68 14.17 3.29
CA LYS A 95 -3.10 14.11 4.65
C LYS A 95 -1.61 13.81 4.66
N GLN A 96 -0.91 14.27 5.70
CA GLN A 96 0.47 13.88 5.93
C GLN A 96 0.59 12.37 6.11
N PHE A 97 1.68 11.79 5.63
CA PHE A 97 1.89 10.36 5.73
C PHE A 97 3.36 9.98 5.87
N ALA A 98 3.61 8.78 6.37
CA ALA A 98 4.92 8.14 6.36
C ALA A 98 4.82 6.67 5.98
N PHE A 99 5.97 6.14 5.57
CA PHE A 99 6.14 4.73 5.25
C PHE A 99 6.85 4.00 6.40
N PHE A 100 6.36 2.81 6.75
CA PHE A 100 6.98 1.89 7.69
C PHE A 100 7.08 0.49 7.09
N GLY A 101 8.12 -0.28 7.44
CA GLY A 101 8.32 -1.61 6.87
C GLY A 101 9.78 -1.93 6.55
N HIS A 102 9.98 -3.07 5.90
CA HIS A 102 11.33 -3.55 5.63
C HIS A 102 12.00 -2.76 4.49
N ARG A 103 13.30 -2.48 4.66
CA ARG A 103 14.14 -1.66 3.75
C ARG A 103 13.98 -2.05 2.28
N TYR A 104 13.85 -3.35 1.98
CA TYR A 104 13.72 -3.85 0.61
C TYR A 104 12.43 -3.35 -0.09
N LEU A 105 11.27 -3.50 0.57
CA LEU A 105 9.99 -3.09 -0.02
C LEU A 105 9.84 -1.56 -0.05
N ILE A 106 10.31 -0.87 0.99
CA ILE A 106 10.33 0.59 1.01
C ILE A 106 11.26 1.14 -0.09
N SER A 107 12.44 0.53 -0.27
CA SER A 107 13.39 0.97 -1.30
C SER A 107 12.85 0.77 -2.70
N ILE A 108 12.15 -0.33 -2.96
CA ILE A 108 11.53 -0.61 -4.26
C ILE A 108 10.51 0.48 -4.60
N LEU A 109 9.61 0.80 -3.67
CA LEU A 109 8.63 1.86 -3.89
C LEU A 109 9.28 3.24 -4.07
N LYS A 110 10.42 3.49 -3.40
CA LYS A 110 11.18 4.73 -3.56
C LYS A 110 11.94 4.82 -4.90
N ILE A 111 12.29 3.69 -5.52
CA ILE A 111 12.98 3.63 -6.81
C ILE A 111 11.98 3.77 -7.97
N SER A 112 10.82 3.10 -7.84
CA SER A 112 9.77 3.11 -8.86
C SER A 112 8.83 4.32 -8.76
N GLY A 113 8.80 4.98 -7.61
CA GLY A 113 8.16 6.27 -7.43
C GLY A 113 9.18 7.30 -6.94
N GLU A 114 9.56 8.23 -7.81
CA GLU A 114 10.00 9.57 -7.37
C GLU A 114 8.81 10.30 -6.72
N PHE A 115 8.30 9.76 -5.61
CA PHE A 115 7.17 10.29 -4.87
C PHE A 115 7.70 11.15 -3.71
N LEU A 116 7.48 12.45 -3.87
CA LEU A 116 7.55 13.54 -2.87
C LEU A 116 8.94 13.94 -2.38
N LEU A 117 9.64 14.70 -3.22
CA LEU A 117 10.43 15.84 -2.74
C LEU A 117 9.71 17.12 -3.16
N SER A 118 8.89 17.67 -2.26
CA SER A 118 8.66 19.10 -2.08
C SER A 118 8.10 19.35 -0.69
#